data_AF-A0A7X6TYC8-F1
#
_entry.id   AF-A0A7X6TYC8-F1
#
_cell.length_a   1.000
_cell.length_b   1.000
_cell.length_c   1.000
_cell.angle_alpha   90.00
_cell.angle_beta   90.00
_cell.angle_gamma   90.00
#
_symmetry.space_group_name_H-M   'P 1'
#
loop_
_entity.id
_entity.type
_entity.pdbx_description
1 polymer ?
#
loop_
_entity_poly.entity_id
_entity_poly.type
_entity_poly.pdbx_seq_one_letter_code
_entity_poly.pdbx_strand_id
1 'polypeptide(L)'
;SKLQAVAEVTNAEIQKDTKVVDFTSLLTLLGISLIISAIAQNFGGKLAIGMFDGGTMTVLLITALGLIGALSPLGKMAGVDEMSNIYLYVVIALLASRAGLGDILAAPMWLLAGLLVLILHIIIMIILSKIFHWDLTMVSTASLANLGGAASAPVVASAYNPSYAGIGVLMGVFGAAVGNVIGLLVANIMQLFI
;
A
#
# COMPACT_ATOMS: atom_id res chain seq x y z
N SER A 1 -0.83 -17.81 20.64
CA SER A 1 -1.78 -16.69 20.44
C SER A 1 -2.54 -16.86 19.13
N LYS A 2 -3.77 -16.33 18.98
CA LYS A 2 -4.51 -16.35 17.70
C LYS A 2 -3.68 -15.76 16.54
N LEU A 3 -2.87 -14.74 16.82
CA LEU A 3 -1.94 -14.14 15.86
C LEU A 3 -0.87 -15.12 15.37
N GLN A 4 -0.36 -16.01 16.23
CA GLN A 4 0.66 -16.99 15.83
C GLN A 4 0.07 -18.06 14.91
N ALA A 5 -1.16 -18.51 15.18
CA ALA A 5 -1.83 -19.47 14.29
C ALA A 5 -2.09 -18.86 12.90
N VAL A 6 -2.52 -17.60 12.83
CA VAL A 6 -2.67 -16.89 11.54
C VAL A 6 -1.32 -16.68 10.87
N ALA A 7 -0.31 -16.28 11.64
CA ALA A 7 1.05 -16.08 11.15
C ALA A 7 1.63 -17.35 10.51
N GLU A 8 1.50 -18.49 11.17
CA GLU A 8 1.95 -19.79 10.67
C GLU A 8 1.27 -20.15 9.34
N VAL A 9 -0.05 -19.91 9.21
CA VAL A 9 -0.78 -20.14 7.96
C VAL A 9 -0.30 -19.18 6.86
N THR A 10 -0.17 -17.89 7.15
CA THR A 10 0.28 -16.90 6.16
C THR A 10 1.71 -17.16 5.70
N ASN A 11 2.61 -17.54 6.60
CA ASN A 11 3.99 -17.86 6.22
C ASN A 11 4.11 -19.18 5.47
N ALA A 12 3.30 -20.18 5.81
CA ALA A 12 3.29 -21.43 5.07
C ALA A 12 2.86 -21.22 3.60
N GLU A 13 2.00 -20.24 3.33
CA GLU A 13 1.69 -19.79 1.97
C GLU A 13 2.88 -19.07 1.31
N ILE A 14 3.47 -18.09 2.00
CA ILE A 14 4.60 -17.31 1.46
C ILE A 14 5.84 -18.19 1.19
N GLN A 15 6.15 -19.13 2.08
CA GLN A 15 7.30 -20.05 1.93
C GLN A 15 7.10 -21.08 0.82
N LYS A 16 5.87 -21.36 0.40
CA LYS A 16 5.58 -22.28 -0.70
C LYS A 16 5.90 -21.68 -2.07
N ASP A 17 6.02 -20.35 -2.14
CA ASP A 17 6.20 -19.57 -3.38
C ASP A 17 7.65 -19.14 -3.64
N THR A 18 8.65 -19.69 -2.93
CA THR A 18 10.08 -19.48 -3.23
C THR A 18 10.53 -20.24 -4.48
N LYS A 19 9.98 -19.89 -5.63
CA LYS A 19 10.47 -20.34 -6.94
C LYS A 19 11.70 -19.51 -7.31
N VAL A 20 12.71 -20.15 -7.90
CA VAL A 20 13.93 -19.47 -8.37
C VAL A 20 13.55 -18.36 -9.33
N VAL A 21 14.00 -17.14 -9.06
CA VAL A 21 13.75 -15.96 -9.90
C VAL A 21 14.40 -16.18 -11.26
N ASP A 22 13.58 -16.22 -12.31
CA ASP A 22 14.03 -16.30 -13.69
C ASP A 22 13.77 -14.98 -14.43
N PHE A 23 14.67 -14.63 -15.35
CA PHE A 23 14.56 -13.42 -16.17
C PHE A 23 13.26 -13.39 -16.98
N THR A 24 12.83 -14.55 -17.50
CA THR A 24 11.56 -14.66 -18.22
C THR A 24 10.38 -14.28 -17.33
N SER A 25 10.40 -14.73 -16.06
CA SER A 25 9.33 -14.42 -15.10
C SER A 25 9.27 -12.93 -14.80
N LEU A 26 10.42 -12.28 -14.57
CA LEU A 26 10.49 -10.82 -14.38
C LEU A 26 9.97 -10.05 -15.60
N LEU A 27 10.36 -10.46 -16.81
CA LEU A 27 9.90 -9.82 -18.05
C LEU A 27 8.40 -10.02 -18.28
N THR A 28 7.86 -11.19 -17.97
CA THR A 28 6.41 -11.44 -18.06
C THR A 28 5.63 -10.62 -17.04
N LEU A 29 6.11 -10.50 -15.80
CA LEU A 29 5.49 -9.67 -14.77
C LEU A 29 5.49 -8.19 -15.17
N LEU A 30 6.61 -7.69 -15.71
CA LEU A 30 6.71 -6.34 -16.27
C LEU A 30 5.74 -6.13 -17.44
N GLY A 31 5.67 -7.08 -18.37
CA GLY A 31 4.76 -6.99 -19.52
C GLY A 31 3.30 -6.94 -19.09
N ILE A 32 2.90 -7.83 -18.17
CA ILE A 32 1.54 -7.91 -17.66
C ILE A 32 1.17 -6.65 -16.88
N SER A 33 2.04 -6.14 -16.01
CA SER A 33 1.76 -4.93 -15.24
C SER A 33 1.61 -3.69 -16.14
N LEU A 34 2.40 -3.59 -17.21
CA LEU A 34 2.28 -2.52 -18.22
C LEU A 34 0.99 -2.63 -19.02
N ILE A 35 0.59 -3.85 -19.43
CA ILE A 35 -0.68 -4.08 -20.12
C ILE A 35 -1.86 -3.70 -19.22
N ILE A 36 -1.86 -4.16 -17.96
CA ILE A 36 -2.90 -3.83 -16.98
C ILE A 36 -2.96 -2.30 -16.77
N SER A 37 -1.81 -1.65 -16.63
CA SER A 37 -1.71 -0.20 -16.49
C SER A 37 -2.28 0.54 -17.71
N ALA A 38 -1.94 0.11 -18.93
CA ALA A 38 -2.45 0.71 -20.16
C ALA A 38 -3.97 0.53 -20.31
N ILE A 39 -4.49 -0.65 -20.00
CA ILE A 39 -5.93 -0.93 -19.98
C ILE A 39 -6.61 -0.01 -18.96
N ALA A 40 -6.11 0.02 -17.73
CA ALA A 40 -6.73 0.83 -16.67
C ALA A 40 -6.70 2.33 -16.98
N GLN A 41 -5.64 2.86 -17.58
CA GLN A 41 -5.59 4.26 -18.01
C GLN A 41 -6.59 4.55 -19.14
N ASN A 42 -6.73 3.64 -20.12
CA ASN A 42 -7.67 3.83 -21.24
C ASN A 42 -9.13 3.75 -20.79
N PHE A 43 -9.44 2.78 -19.93
CA PHE A 43 -10.79 2.58 -19.40
C PHE A 43 -11.14 3.57 -18.29
N GLY A 44 -10.19 3.91 -17.41
CA GLY A 44 -10.40 4.88 -16.34
C GLY A 44 -10.78 6.26 -16.87
N GLY A 45 -10.15 6.70 -17.96
CA GLY A 45 -10.52 7.95 -18.63
C GLY A 45 -11.92 7.93 -19.27
N LYS A 46 -12.39 6.76 -19.73
CA LYS A 46 -13.72 6.60 -20.35
C LYS A 46 -14.85 6.35 -19.35
N LEU A 47 -14.52 5.76 -18.21
CA LEU A 47 -15.45 5.44 -17.13
C LEU A 47 -15.60 6.60 -16.13
N ALA A 48 -14.97 7.75 -16.43
CA ALA A 48 -15.09 8.94 -15.61
C ALA A 48 -16.55 9.42 -15.58
N ILE A 49 -17.15 9.45 -14.39
CA ILE A 49 -18.53 9.89 -14.17
C ILE A 49 -18.60 10.81 -12.95
N GLY A 50 -18.93 12.08 -13.19
CA GLY A 50 -19.10 13.09 -12.15
C GLY A 50 -17.88 13.22 -11.23
N MET A 51 -18.03 12.76 -9.99
CA MET A 51 -17.01 12.84 -8.92
C MET A 51 -15.83 11.88 -9.10
N PHE A 52 -15.98 10.86 -9.94
CA PHE A 52 -14.89 9.95 -10.30
C PHE A 52 -14.25 10.45 -11.58
N ASP A 53 -13.25 11.32 -11.46
CA ASP A 53 -12.46 11.75 -12.60
C ASP A 53 -11.63 10.59 -13.18
N GLY A 54 -11.07 10.79 -14.36
CA GLY A 54 -10.30 9.74 -15.04
C GLY A 54 -9.12 9.23 -14.21
N GLY A 55 -8.47 10.09 -13.43
CA GLY A 55 -7.38 9.72 -12.53
C GLY A 55 -7.86 8.84 -11.39
N THR A 56 -8.91 9.25 -10.67
CA THR A 56 -9.50 8.48 -9.59
C THR A 56 -9.98 7.11 -10.06
N MET A 57 -10.69 7.06 -11.19
CA MET A 57 -11.22 5.79 -11.69
C MET A 57 -10.10 4.87 -12.20
N THR A 58 -9.01 5.43 -12.72
CA THR A 58 -7.79 4.67 -13.04
C THR A 58 -7.18 4.03 -11.79
N VAL A 59 -7.06 4.78 -10.68
CA VAL A 59 -6.51 4.26 -9.41
C VAL A 59 -7.38 3.15 -8.84
N LEU A 60 -8.71 3.32 -8.84
CA LEU A 60 -9.63 2.29 -8.36
C LEU A 60 -9.59 1.03 -9.23
N LEU A 61 -9.55 1.18 -10.55
CA LEU A 61 -9.43 0.06 -11.48
C LEU A 61 -8.10 -0.69 -11.30
N ILE A 62 -6.97 0.01 -11.21
CA ILE A 62 -5.66 -0.62 -10.94
C ILE A 62 -5.66 -1.33 -9.59
N THR A 63 -6.26 -0.73 -8.56
CA THR A 63 -6.33 -1.35 -7.23
C THR A 63 -7.14 -2.64 -7.28
N ALA A 64 -8.30 -2.64 -7.95
CA ALA A 64 -9.13 -3.82 -8.10
C ALA A 64 -8.46 -4.91 -8.95
N LEU A 65 -7.93 -4.55 -10.12
CA LEU A 65 -7.23 -5.49 -11.01
C LEU A 65 -5.95 -6.03 -10.37
N GLY A 66 -5.22 -5.20 -9.61
CA GLY A 66 -4.05 -5.59 -8.85
C GLY A 66 -4.39 -6.59 -7.75
N LEU A 67 -5.50 -6.38 -7.02
CA LEU A 67 -5.94 -7.30 -5.98
C LEU A 67 -6.42 -8.64 -6.55
N ILE A 68 -7.16 -8.61 -7.66
CA ILE A 68 -7.55 -9.83 -8.40
C ILE A 68 -6.30 -10.55 -8.91
N GLY A 69 -5.35 -9.81 -9.49
CA GLY A 69 -4.07 -10.34 -9.97
C GLY A 69 -3.26 -10.99 -8.85
N ALA A 70 -3.20 -10.38 -7.67
CA ALA A 70 -2.51 -10.90 -6.50
C ALA A 70 -3.13 -12.21 -5.99
N LEU A 71 -4.46 -12.35 -6.08
CA LEU A 71 -5.18 -13.59 -5.70
C LEU A 71 -5.13 -14.67 -6.80
N SER A 72 -4.72 -14.29 -8.02
CA SER A 72 -4.63 -15.18 -9.18
C SER A 72 -3.27 -15.92 -9.23
N PRO A 73 -3.07 -16.88 -10.16
CA PRO A 73 -1.77 -17.53 -10.37
C PRO A 73 -0.62 -16.56 -10.65
N LEU A 74 -0.91 -15.33 -11.10
CA LEU A 74 0.09 -14.28 -11.32
C LEU A 74 0.79 -13.85 -10.03
N GLY A 75 0.06 -13.79 -8.90
CA GLY A 75 0.63 -13.48 -7.59
C GLY A 75 1.57 -14.55 -7.05
N LYS A 76 1.61 -15.74 -7.68
CA LYS A 76 2.43 -16.90 -7.31
C LYS A 76 3.58 -17.16 -8.31
N MET A 77 3.83 -16.21 -9.20
CA MET A 77 4.94 -16.28 -10.14
C MET A 77 6.27 -15.98 -9.43
N ALA A 78 7.35 -16.59 -9.90
CA ALA A 78 8.69 -16.27 -9.40
C ALA A 78 9.03 -14.80 -9.73
N GLY A 79 9.61 -14.05 -8.80
CA GLY A 79 10.02 -12.66 -9.06
C GLY A 79 8.98 -11.59 -8.73
N VAL A 80 7.82 -11.94 -8.17
CA VAL A 80 6.77 -10.96 -7.80
C VAL A 80 7.29 -9.98 -6.74
N ASP A 81 7.98 -10.48 -5.72
CA ASP A 81 8.54 -9.66 -4.64
C ASP A 81 9.67 -8.76 -5.15
N GLU A 82 10.57 -9.28 -5.99
CA GLU A 82 11.64 -8.50 -6.62
C GLU A 82 11.08 -7.39 -7.51
N MET A 83 10.10 -7.69 -8.37
CA MET A 83 9.47 -6.67 -9.21
C MET A 83 8.73 -5.62 -8.40
N SER A 84 8.01 -6.02 -7.35
CA SER A 84 7.33 -5.10 -6.43
C SER A 84 8.32 -4.13 -5.79
N ASN A 85 9.47 -4.63 -5.30
CA ASN A 85 10.53 -3.82 -4.72
C ASN A 85 11.18 -2.88 -5.74
N ILE A 86 11.42 -3.34 -6.97
CA ILE A 86 11.93 -2.49 -8.05
C ILE A 86 10.96 -1.33 -8.33
N TYR A 87 9.66 -1.62 -8.48
CA TYR A 87 8.65 -0.57 -8.68
C TYR A 87 8.58 0.41 -7.52
N LEU A 88 8.61 -0.08 -6.29
CA LEU A 88 8.63 0.77 -5.10
C LEU A 88 9.80 1.75 -5.14
N TYR A 89 11.01 1.28 -5.39
CA TYR A 89 12.20 2.13 -5.46
C TYR A 89 12.14 3.13 -6.62
N VAL A 90 11.64 2.71 -7.78
CA VAL A 90 11.43 3.63 -8.91
C VAL A 90 10.42 4.72 -8.56
N VAL A 91 9.29 4.38 -7.92
CA VAL A 91 8.28 5.36 -7.50
C VAL A 91 8.85 6.32 -6.46
N ILE A 92 9.58 5.83 -5.45
CA ILE A 92 10.23 6.68 -4.44
C ILE A 92 11.22 7.63 -5.11
N ALA A 93 12.06 7.14 -6.03
CA ALA A 93 13.02 7.97 -6.77
C ALA A 93 12.32 9.03 -7.64
N LEU A 94 11.20 8.68 -8.29
CA LEU A 94 10.40 9.60 -9.09
C LEU A 94 9.68 10.67 -8.25
N LEU A 95 9.19 10.31 -7.06
CA LEU A 95 8.57 11.28 -6.14
C LEU A 95 9.62 12.21 -5.55
N ALA A 96 10.77 11.67 -5.13
CA ALA A 96 11.88 12.45 -4.60
C ALA A 96 12.45 13.43 -5.64
N SER A 97 12.53 13.04 -6.91
CA SER A 97 13.03 13.92 -7.97
C SER A 97 12.10 15.10 -8.31
N ARG A 98 10.82 15.00 -7.95
CA ARG A 98 9.83 16.09 -8.12
C ARG A 98 9.76 17.04 -6.92
N ALA A 99 10.25 16.62 -5.75
CA ALA A 99 10.24 17.43 -4.55
C ALA A 99 11.52 18.26 -4.46
N GLY A 100 11.47 19.52 -4.92
CA GLY A 100 12.58 20.45 -4.73
C GLY A 100 12.75 20.80 -3.26
N LEU A 101 13.98 20.71 -2.74
CA LEU A 101 14.29 21.15 -1.36
C LEU A 101 13.93 22.64 -1.14
N GLY A 102 13.99 23.46 -2.19
CA GLY A 102 13.54 24.86 -2.16
C GLY A 102 12.02 25.02 -2.02
N ASP A 103 11.23 24.11 -2.60
CA ASP A 103 9.76 24.17 -2.55
C ASP A 103 9.24 23.83 -1.15
N ILE A 104 9.95 22.97 -0.41
CA ILE A 104 9.65 22.65 0.98
C ILE A 104 9.80 23.90 1.87
N LEU A 105 10.85 24.70 1.63
CA LEU A 105 11.07 25.96 2.36
C LEU A 105 10.07 27.06 1.97
N ALA A 106 9.56 27.01 0.73
CA ALA A 106 8.53 27.93 0.25
C ALA A 106 7.11 27.57 0.75
N ALA A 107 6.90 26.33 1.19
CA ALA A 107 5.60 25.80 1.63
C ALA A 107 5.58 25.33 3.10
N PRO A 108 6.03 26.13 4.09
CA PRO A 108 6.15 25.70 5.48
C PRO A 108 4.81 25.31 6.11
N MET A 109 3.71 25.93 5.67
CA MET A 109 2.36 25.60 6.15
C MET A 109 1.92 24.18 5.75
N TRP A 110 2.29 23.72 4.54
CA TRP A 110 1.96 22.37 4.09
C TRP A 110 2.76 21.31 4.86
N LEU A 111 4.03 21.61 5.17
CA LEU A 111 4.86 20.75 6.01
C LEU A 111 4.28 20.62 7.43
N LEU A 112 3.88 21.74 8.04
CA LEU A 112 3.24 21.77 9.35
C LEU A 112 1.91 21.00 9.36
N ALA A 113 1.09 21.14 8.33
CA ALA A 113 -0.14 20.39 8.19
C ALA A 113 0.11 18.87 8.12
N GLY A 114 1.09 18.43 7.34
CA GLY A 114 1.49 17.02 7.27
C GLY A 114 1.98 16.49 8.62
N LEU A 115 2.79 17.27 9.34
CA LEU A 115 3.26 16.91 10.68
C LEU A 115 2.10 16.83 11.68
N LEU A 116 1.15 17.76 11.63
CA LEU A 116 -0.04 17.77 12.48
C LEU A 116 -0.92 16.54 12.25
N VAL A 117 -1.12 16.14 10.99
CA VAL A 117 -1.85 14.90 10.64
C VAL A 117 -1.13 13.68 11.20
N LEU A 118 0.21 13.63 11.11
CA LEU A 118 0.99 12.53 11.66
C LEU A 118 0.89 12.46 13.20
N ILE A 119 0.96 13.60 13.89
CA ILE A 119 0.79 13.67 15.34
C ILE A 119 -0.61 13.19 15.74
N LEU A 120 -1.65 13.69 15.07
CA LEU A 120 -3.03 13.25 15.32
C LEU A 120 -3.17 11.74 15.10
N HIS A 121 -2.61 11.20 14.01
CA HIS A 121 -2.61 9.78 13.74
C HIS A 121 -1.98 8.97 14.89
N ILE A 122 -0.80 9.38 15.37
CA ILE A 122 -0.13 8.71 16.50
C ILE A 122 -0.99 8.76 17.77
N ILE A 123 -1.57 9.91 18.08
CA ILE A 123 -2.44 10.07 19.26
C ILE A 123 -3.66 9.14 19.16
N ILE A 124 -4.31 9.11 18.00
CA ILE A 124 -5.48 8.25 17.75
C ILE A 124 -5.07 6.78 17.90
N MET A 125 -3.94 6.36 17.34
CA MET A 125 -3.46 4.98 17.47
C MET A 125 -3.15 4.60 18.93
N ILE A 126 -2.63 5.52 19.75
CA ILE A 126 -2.42 5.29 21.18
C ILE A 126 -3.74 5.19 21.94
N ILE A 127 -4.75 5.98 21.57
CA ILE A 127 -6.08 5.90 22.19
C ILE A 127 -6.73 4.56 21.82
N LEU A 128 -6.71 4.18 20.55
CA LEU A 128 -7.25 2.92 20.07
C LEU A 128 -6.55 1.72 20.72
N SER A 129 -5.22 1.77 20.89
CA SER A 129 -4.50 0.67 21.55
C SER A 129 -4.96 0.45 22.99
N LYS A 130 -5.27 1.53 23.72
CA LYS A 130 -5.81 1.45 25.08
C LYS A 130 -7.24 0.95 25.13
N ILE A 131 -8.10 1.37 24.19
CA ILE A 131 -9.51 0.97 24.15
C ILE A 131 -9.66 -0.51 23.75
N PHE A 132 -8.93 -0.94 22.72
CA PHE A 132 -9.05 -2.29 22.17
C PHE A 132 -8.04 -3.28 22.77
N HIS A 133 -7.19 -2.82 23.70
CA HIS A 133 -6.15 -3.62 24.33
C HIS A 133 -5.21 -4.30 23.32
N TRP A 134 -4.80 -3.56 22.30
CA TRP A 134 -3.87 -4.07 21.28
C TRP A 134 -2.43 -4.10 21.79
N ASP A 135 -1.67 -5.10 21.38
CA ASP A 135 -0.23 -5.17 21.65
C ASP A 135 0.56 -4.21 20.75
N LEU A 136 1.80 -3.94 21.15
CA LEU A 136 2.63 -2.97 20.42
C LEU A 136 2.89 -3.41 18.97
N THR A 137 3.05 -4.73 18.76
CA THR A 137 3.21 -5.35 17.44
C THR A 137 2.06 -5.01 16.50
N MET A 138 0.82 -5.19 16.94
CA MET A 138 -0.38 -4.93 16.15
C MET A 138 -0.53 -3.43 15.88
N VAL A 139 -0.33 -2.59 16.90
CA VAL A 139 -0.46 -1.12 16.76
C VAL A 139 0.57 -0.55 15.81
N SER A 140 1.84 -0.94 15.94
CA SER A 140 2.91 -0.43 15.08
C SER A 140 2.77 -0.93 13.64
N THR A 141 2.40 -2.21 13.46
CA THR A 141 2.19 -2.79 12.13
C THR A 141 0.99 -2.16 11.44
N ALA A 142 -0.12 -1.95 12.15
CA ALA A 142 -1.30 -1.27 11.61
C ALA A 142 -1.02 0.21 11.28
N SER A 143 -0.24 0.90 12.11
CA SER A 143 0.15 2.29 11.83
C SER A 143 0.98 2.38 10.56
N LEU A 144 1.95 1.49 10.37
CA LEU A 144 2.77 1.46 9.15
C LEU A 144 2.00 0.97 7.94
N ALA A 145 1.03 0.07 8.09
CA ALA A 145 0.13 -0.30 7.01
C ALA A 145 -0.65 0.92 6.47
N ASN A 146 -1.00 1.88 7.32
CA ASN A 146 -1.70 3.11 6.93
C ASN A 146 -0.77 4.20 6.37
N LEU A 147 0.47 4.33 6.88
CA LEU A 147 1.38 5.43 6.50
C LEU A 147 2.43 5.03 5.46
N GLY A 148 3.03 3.86 5.62
CA GLY A 148 4.12 3.37 4.76
C GLY A 148 3.75 2.12 3.96
N GLY A 149 2.50 1.70 3.99
CA GLY A 149 1.91 0.67 3.14
C GLY A 149 2.56 -0.72 3.24
N ALA A 150 2.40 -1.50 2.15
CA ALA A 150 2.87 -2.87 2.02
C ALA A 150 4.39 -3.03 2.07
N ALA A 151 5.16 -1.94 1.93
CA ALA A 151 6.62 -1.96 1.97
C ALA A 151 7.17 -1.96 3.41
N SER A 152 6.58 -1.17 4.31
CA SER A 152 7.13 -0.92 5.65
C SER A 152 6.43 -1.72 6.74
N ALA A 153 5.15 -2.07 6.56
CA ALA A 153 4.42 -2.89 7.53
C ALA A 153 5.05 -4.27 7.79
N PRO A 154 5.51 -5.05 6.77
CA PRO A 154 6.17 -6.33 6.99
C PRO A 154 7.51 -6.19 7.74
N VAL A 155 8.23 -5.09 7.48
CA VAL A 155 9.55 -4.84 8.09
C VAL A 155 9.41 -4.67 9.60
N VAL A 156 8.45 -3.88 10.06
CA VAL A 156 8.23 -3.73 11.51
C VAL A 156 7.57 -4.96 12.12
N ALA A 157 6.65 -5.63 11.43
CA ALA A 157 6.06 -6.87 11.94
C ALA A 157 7.13 -7.95 12.17
N SER A 158 8.04 -8.13 11.20
CA SER A 158 9.14 -9.10 11.26
C SER A 158 10.18 -8.77 12.34
N ALA A 159 10.35 -7.49 12.69
CA ALA A 159 11.20 -7.08 13.80
C ALA A 159 10.70 -7.58 15.17
N TYR A 160 9.39 -7.78 15.35
CA TYR A 160 8.85 -8.42 16.56
C TYR A 160 8.92 -9.94 16.50
N ASN A 161 8.54 -10.51 15.36
CA ASN A 161 8.69 -11.94 15.10
C ASN A 161 8.76 -12.15 13.58
N PRO A 162 9.78 -12.86 13.05
CA PRO A 162 9.87 -13.14 11.62
C PRO A 162 8.60 -13.78 11.04
N SER A 163 7.86 -14.52 11.86
CA SER A 163 6.58 -15.13 11.51
C SER A 163 5.47 -14.10 11.20
N TYR A 164 5.60 -12.84 11.60
CA TYR A 164 4.57 -11.82 11.38
C TYR A 164 4.74 -11.03 10.08
N ALA A 165 5.79 -11.30 9.29
CA ALA A 165 6.03 -10.64 8.02
C ALA A 165 4.81 -10.71 7.09
N GLY A 166 4.23 -11.92 6.93
CA GLY A 166 3.06 -12.13 6.09
C GLY A 166 1.82 -11.36 6.55
N ILE A 167 1.61 -11.25 7.86
CA ILE A 167 0.53 -10.43 8.42
C ILE A 167 0.75 -8.96 8.05
N GLY A 168 1.98 -8.45 8.16
CA GLY A 168 2.32 -7.09 7.77
C GLY A 168 2.07 -6.81 6.28
N VAL A 169 2.38 -7.76 5.40
CA VAL A 169 2.12 -7.64 3.95
C VAL A 169 0.62 -7.49 3.69
N LEU A 170 -0.18 -8.40 4.26
CA LEU A 170 -1.64 -8.38 4.09
C LEU A 170 -2.26 -7.09 4.65
N MET A 171 -1.84 -6.66 5.84
CA MET A 171 -2.31 -5.42 6.44
C MET A 171 -1.98 -4.20 5.57
N GLY A 172 -0.76 -4.13 5.02
CA GLY A 172 -0.33 -3.01 4.17
C GLY A 172 -1.07 -2.95 2.83
N VAL A 173 -1.27 -4.08 2.16
CA VAL A 173 -2.03 -4.14 0.90
C VAL A 173 -3.49 -3.75 1.15
N PHE A 174 -4.10 -4.27 2.21
CA PHE A 174 -5.48 -3.95 2.57
C PHE A 174 -5.64 -2.49 2.98
N GLY A 175 -4.71 -1.96 3.78
CA GLY A 175 -4.67 -0.55 4.18
C GLY A 175 -4.63 0.39 2.99
N ALA A 176 -3.79 0.10 1.99
CA ALA A 176 -3.73 0.89 0.76
C ALA A 176 -5.04 0.82 -0.04
N ALA A 177 -5.63 -0.38 -0.19
CA ALA A 177 -6.87 -0.56 -0.93
C ALA A 177 -8.05 0.19 -0.27
N VAL A 178 -8.21 0.07 1.04
CA VAL A 178 -9.25 0.78 1.81
C VAL A 178 -8.97 2.29 1.83
N GLY A 179 -7.70 2.68 1.99
CA GLY A 179 -7.27 4.07 2.00
C GLY A 179 -7.63 4.82 0.72
N ASN A 180 -7.49 4.19 -0.46
CA ASN A 180 -7.89 4.79 -1.74
C ASN A 180 -9.39 5.13 -1.78
N VAL A 181 -10.25 4.28 -1.22
CA VAL A 181 -11.71 4.50 -1.20
C VAL A 181 -12.10 5.54 -0.14
N ILE A 182 -11.58 5.41 1.08
CA ILE A 182 -11.87 6.34 2.17
C ILE A 182 -11.33 7.73 1.85
N GLY A 183 -10.13 7.82 1.26
CA GLY A 183 -9.53 9.09 0.85
C GLY A 183 -10.40 9.85 -0.13
N LEU A 184 -10.99 9.15 -1.11
CA LEU A 184 -11.94 9.75 -2.05
C LEU A 184 -13.21 10.24 -1.35
N LEU A 185 -13.74 9.47 -0.40
CA LEU A 185 -14.91 9.85 0.39
C LEU A 185 -14.61 11.12 1.20
N VAL A 186 -13.47 11.18 1.89
CA VAL A 186 -13.05 12.35 2.67
C VAL A 186 -12.82 13.56 1.74
N ALA A 187 -12.20 13.37 0.58
CA ALA A 187 -12.04 14.43 -0.41
C ALA A 187 -13.39 15.03 -0.84
N ASN A 188 -14.40 14.19 -1.04
CA ASN A 188 -15.74 14.67 -1.35
C ASN A 188 -16.39 15.42 -0.18
N ILE A 189 -16.25 14.93 1.05
CA ILE A 189 -16.75 15.64 2.23
C ILE A 189 -16.09 17.03 2.32
N MET A 190 -14.78 17.13 2.09
CA MET A 190 -14.08 18.42 2.11
C MET A 190 -14.58 19.38 1.02
N GLN A 191 -14.91 18.88 -0.17
CA GLN A 191 -15.52 19.70 -1.23
C GLN A 191 -16.88 20.28 -0.85
N LEU A 192 -17.60 19.69 0.11
CA LEU A 192 -18.85 20.27 0.61
C LEU A 192 -18.63 21.47 1.56
N PHE A 193 -17.42 21.61 2.09
CA PHE A 193 -17.04 22.67 3.03
C PHE A 193 -16.22 23.81 2.38
N ILE A 194 -15.94 23.73 1.08
CA ILE A 194 -15.25 24.73 0.26
C ILE A 194 -16.26 25.34 -0.71
#